data_AF-A0A9N9BVC0-F1
#
_entry.id   AF-A0A9N9BVC0-F1
#
_cell.length_a   1.000
_cell.length_b   1.000
_cell.length_c   1.000
_cell.angle_alpha   90.00
_cell.angle_beta   90.00
_cell.angle_gamma   90.00
#
_symmetry.space_group_name_H-M   'P 1'
#
loop_
_entity.id
_entity.type
_entity.pdbx_description
1 polymer ?
#
loop_
_entity_poly.entity_id
_entity_poly.type
_entity_poly.pdbx_seq_one_letter_code
_entity_poly.pdbx_strand_id
1 'polypeptide(L)'
;MAANLDYVQTVKSRLVQLNESQATFLDKFGSADNNFTWPDYLSSLTILLSKHINLSNTLIDSNLRKLTLYPKEALPPESEHILATLLRTKQIPEVSNLEQDILSSITVQEGLESQEAEANLDKEDEERWDALLKEWVKRYEVHDRVCTEAGRICEDMLGARESTRRLEGIGDDKTEEEKDDITLEDVLSFISSGVQNGKGPTIIR
;
A
#
# COMPACT_ATOMS: atom_id res chain seq x y z
N MET A 1 13.79 -26.19 -18.99
CA MET A 1 14.21 -25.06 -19.86
C MET A 1 13.03 -24.20 -20.31
N ALA A 2 11.89 -24.79 -20.74
CA ALA A 2 10.68 -24.04 -21.12
C ALA A 2 10.11 -23.15 -20.00
N ALA A 3 9.97 -23.65 -18.77
CA ALA A 3 9.44 -22.87 -17.64
C ALA A 3 10.22 -21.58 -17.36
N ASN A 4 11.56 -21.60 -17.50
CA ASN A 4 12.39 -20.42 -17.28
C ASN A 4 12.16 -19.36 -18.36
N LEU A 5 11.86 -19.77 -19.60
CA LEU A 5 11.53 -18.85 -20.69
C LEU A 5 10.17 -18.17 -20.43
N ASP A 6 9.19 -18.91 -19.93
CA ASP A 6 7.86 -18.38 -19.60
C ASP A 6 7.94 -17.33 -18.47
N TYR A 7 8.76 -17.58 -17.44
CA TYR A 7 9.03 -16.58 -16.39
C TYR A 7 9.72 -15.33 -16.95
N VAL A 8 10.73 -15.48 -17.82
CA VAL A 8 11.40 -14.33 -18.46
C VAL A 8 10.42 -13.54 -19.32
N GLN A 9 9.54 -14.20 -20.07
CA GLN A 9 8.51 -13.54 -20.88
C GLN A 9 7.50 -12.79 -20.00
N THR A 10 7.11 -13.39 -18.87
CA THR A 10 6.21 -12.75 -17.90
C THR A 10 6.86 -11.50 -17.31
N VAL A 11 8.11 -11.61 -16.86
CA VAL A 11 8.88 -10.46 -16.33
C VAL A 11 9.06 -9.38 -17.40
N LYS A 12 9.36 -9.76 -18.64
CA LYS A 12 9.44 -8.82 -19.77
C LYS A 12 8.12 -8.08 -19.97
N SER A 13 6.98 -8.78 -19.97
CA SER A 13 5.66 -8.15 -20.09
C SER A 13 5.40 -7.16 -18.95
N ARG A 14 5.75 -7.51 -17.71
CA ARG A 14 5.60 -6.62 -16.55
C ARG A 14 6.53 -5.40 -16.62
N LEU A 15 7.76 -5.57 -17.09
CA LEU A 15 8.70 -4.46 -17.30
C LEU A 15 8.19 -3.49 -18.37
N VAL A 16 7.63 -4.00 -19.47
CA VAL A 16 7.03 -3.15 -20.51
C VAL A 16 5.87 -2.33 -19.94
N GLN A 17 4.96 -2.97 -19.18
CA GLN A 17 3.85 -2.26 -18.52
C GLN A 17 4.33 -1.18 -17.55
N LEU A 18 5.38 -1.47 -16.77
CA LEU A 18 5.97 -0.49 -15.86
C LEU A 18 6.57 0.69 -16.64
N ASN A 19 7.35 0.41 -17.69
CA ASN A 19 7.96 1.43 -18.52
C ASN A 19 6.92 2.31 -19.24
N GLU A 20 5.85 1.72 -19.75
CA GLU A 20 4.71 2.46 -20.32
C GLU A 20 4.08 3.37 -19.26
N SER A 21 3.84 2.86 -18.05
CA SER A 21 3.28 3.68 -16.97
C SER A 21 4.22 4.84 -16.57
N GLN A 22 5.52 4.60 -16.52
CA GLN A 22 6.51 5.64 -16.23
C GLN A 22 6.59 6.68 -17.34
N ALA A 23 6.56 6.26 -18.61
CA ALA A 23 6.55 7.18 -19.75
C ALA A 23 5.30 8.07 -19.72
N THR A 24 4.12 7.50 -19.47
CA THR A 24 2.88 8.29 -19.34
C THR A 24 2.90 9.23 -18.14
N PHE A 25 3.54 8.83 -17.03
CA PHE A 25 3.72 9.69 -15.87
C PHE A 25 4.65 10.87 -16.19
N LEU A 26 5.79 10.61 -16.83
CA LEU A 26 6.72 11.66 -17.24
C LEU A 26 6.14 12.58 -18.31
N ASP A 27 5.32 12.08 -19.22
CA ASP A 27 4.63 12.93 -20.20
C ASP A 27 3.65 13.89 -19.53
N LYS A 28 2.89 13.39 -18.53
CA LYS A 28 1.90 14.19 -17.77
C LYS A 28 2.53 15.21 -16.82
N PHE A 29 3.64 14.88 -16.16
CA PHE A 29 4.23 15.70 -15.08
C PHE A 29 5.62 16.26 -15.40
N GLY A 30 6.23 15.85 -16.51
CA GLY A 30 7.55 16.32 -16.95
C GLY A 30 7.51 17.59 -17.78
N SER A 31 6.32 18.02 -18.22
CA SER A 31 6.12 19.32 -18.85
C SER A 31 6.15 20.42 -17.77
N ALA A 32 6.94 21.47 -17.97
CA ALA A 32 7.11 22.58 -17.01
C ALA A 32 5.82 23.40 -16.77
N ASP A 33 4.79 23.16 -17.57
CA ASP A 33 3.44 23.70 -17.38
C ASP A 33 2.75 22.91 -16.25
N ASN A 34 3.03 23.32 -15.02
CA ASN A 34 2.53 22.76 -13.75
C ASN A 34 0.99 22.90 -13.56
N ASN A 35 0.19 22.48 -14.54
CA ASN A 35 -1.27 22.47 -14.48
C ASN A 35 -1.81 21.09 -14.08
N PHE A 36 -1.26 20.49 -13.03
CA PHE A 36 -1.78 19.25 -12.48
C PHE A 36 -2.30 19.44 -11.06
N THR A 37 -3.31 18.67 -10.68
CA THR A 37 -3.83 18.66 -9.32
C THR A 37 -3.12 17.57 -8.51
N TRP A 38 -2.98 17.80 -7.20
CA TRP A 38 -2.41 16.81 -6.29
C TRP A 38 -3.09 15.42 -6.37
N PRO A 39 -4.43 15.31 -6.44
CA PRO A 39 -5.11 14.03 -6.65
C PRO A 39 -4.69 13.31 -7.94
N ASP A 40 -4.48 14.02 -9.05
CA ASP A 40 -4.06 13.43 -10.33
C ASP A 40 -2.64 12.85 -10.24
N TYR A 41 -1.75 13.56 -9.54
CA TYR A 41 -0.41 13.10 -9.23
C TYR A 41 -0.43 11.84 -8.36
N LEU A 42 -1.17 11.87 -7.26
CA LEU A 42 -1.30 10.74 -6.34
C LEU A 42 -1.88 9.49 -7.03
N SER A 43 -2.91 9.67 -7.85
CA SER A 43 -3.53 8.59 -8.63
C SER A 43 -2.52 7.97 -9.58
N SER A 44 -1.78 8.79 -10.34
CA SER A 44 -0.78 8.31 -11.28
C SER A 44 0.41 7.63 -10.58
N LEU A 45 0.82 8.14 -9.41
CA LEU A 45 1.84 7.52 -8.57
C LEU A 45 1.37 6.17 -8.02
N THR A 46 0.11 6.06 -7.58
CA THR A 46 -0.48 4.81 -7.08
C THR A 46 -0.51 3.74 -8.17
N ILE A 47 -0.84 4.13 -9.40
CA ILE A 47 -0.78 3.23 -10.56
C ILE A 47 0.65 2.73 -10.76
N LEU A 48 1.65 3.61 -10.78
CA LEU A 48 3.06 3.23 -10.94
C LEU A 48 3.53 2.29 -9.81
N LEU A 49 3.17 2.59 -8.57
CA LEU A 49 3.48 1.76 -7.41
C LEU A 49 2.84 0.36 -7.51
N SER A 50 1.58 0.28 -7.95
CA SER A 50 0.92 -1.01 -8.18
C SER A 50 1.63 -1.85 -9.24
N LYS A 51 2.13 -1.24 -10.32
CA LYS A 51 2.90 -1.93 -11.37
C LYS A 51 4.26 -2.40 -10.86
N HIS A 52 4.92 -1.58 -10.03
CA HIS A 52 6.19 -1.93 -9.40
C HIS A 52 6.07 -3.11 -8.42
N ILE A 53 5.03 -3.13 -7.58
CA ILE A 53 4.75 -4.24 -6.66
C ILE A 53 4.49 -5.52 -7.45
N ASN A 54 3.68 -5.46 -8.51
CA ASN A 54 3.41 -6.62 -9.37
C ASN A 54 4.68 -7.19 -10.01
N LEU A 55 5.60 -6.33 -10.47
CA LEU A 55 6.90 -6.76 -10.98
C LEU A 55 7.74 -7.41 -9.87
N SER A 56 7.77 -6.81 -8.69
CA SER A 56 8.53 -7.31 -7.53
C SER A 56 8.07 -8.71 -7.12
N ASN A 57 6.76 -8.92 -6.98
CA ASN A 57 6.19 -10.23 -6.67
C ASN A 57 6.54 -11.26 -7.74
N THR A 58 6.42 -10.88 -9.03
CA THR A 58 6.79 -11.76 -10.14
C THR A 58 8.27 -12.16 -10.10
N LEU A 59 9.17 -11.25 -9.69
CA LEU A 59 10.60 -11.54 -9.56
C LEU A 59 10.90 -12.45 -8.35
N ILE A 60 10.21 -12.26 -7.22
CA ILE A 60 10.34 -13.10 -6.02
C ILE A 60 9.92 -14.53 -6.31
N ASP A 61 8.78 -14.72 -7.00
CA ASP A 61 8.23 -16.04 -7.34
C ASP A 61 9.01 -16.75 -8.45
N SER A 62 9.96 -16.05 -9.08
CA SER A 62 10.70 -16.56 -10.24
C SER A 62 11.96 -17.33 -9.83
N ASN A 63 12.25 -18.41 -10.58
CA ASN A 63 13.51 -19.15 -10.46
C ASN A 63 14.70 -18.44 -11.14
N LEU A 64 14.62 -17.13 -11.41
CA LEU A 64 15.60 -16.38 -12.21
C LEU A 64 16.95 -16.22 -11.52
N ARG A 65 17.02 -16.34 -10.18
CA ARG A 65 18.30 -16.29 -9.43
C ARG A 65 19.28 -17.39 -9.82
N LYS A 66 18.79 -18.50 -10.39
CA LYS A 66 19.61 -19.64 -10.85
C LYS A 66 20.05 -19.51 -12.31
N LEU A 67 19.64 -18.44 -13.01
CA LEU A 67 19.93 -18.23 -14.42
C LEU A 67 21.13 -17.30 -14.58
N THR A 68 22.14 -17.73 -15.33
CA THR A 68 23.25 -16.87 -15.75
C THR A 68 23.03 -16.42 -17.19
N LEU A 69 23.11 -15.11 -17.42
CA LEU A 69 22.98 -14.53 -18.75
C LEU A 69 24.37 -14.33 -19.36
N TYR A 70 24.59 -14.88 -20.54
CA TYR A 70 25.78 -14.65 -21.35
C TYR A 70 25.40 -14.41 -22.81
N PRO A 71 26.18 -13.62 -23.56
CA PRO A 71 25.92 -13.39 -24.98
C PRO A 71 26.07 -14.69 -25.77
N LYS A 72 25.12 -14.97 -26.66
CA LYS A 72 25.12 -16.21 -27.46
C LYS A 72 26.19 -16.23 -28.56
N GLU A 73 26.67 -15.06 -28.99
CA GLU A 73 27.64 -14.90 -30.07
C GLU A 73 28.69 -13.87 -29.67
N ALA A 74 29.92 -13.99 -30.19
CA ALA A 74 30.98 -13.01 -29.96
C ALA A 74 30.63 -11.73 -30.74
N LEU A 75 30.24 -10.69 -30.02
CA LEU A 75 29.90 -9.39 -30.61
C LEU A 75 31.16 -8.65 -31.10
N PRO A 76 31.02 -7.69 -32.03
CA PRO A 76 32.13 -6.83 -32.44
C PRO A 76 32.73 -6.06 -31.25
N PRO A 77 34.06 -5.86 -31.20
CA PRO A 77 34.76 -5.25 -30.06
C PRO A 77 34.29 -3.82 -29.75
N GLU A 78 33.77 -3.11 -30.75
CA GLU A 78 33.21 -1.76 -30.57
C GLU A 78 31.94 -1.74 -29.71
N SER A 79 31.23 -2.86 -29.58
CA SER A 79 29.95 -2.96 -28.86
C SER A 79 30.08 -3.55 -27.44
N GLU A 80 31.30 -3.91 -27.01
CA GLU A 80 31.54 -4.49 -25.69
C GLU A 80 31.15 -3.54 -24.55
N HIS A 81 31.34 -2.22 -24.74
CA HIS A 81 30.97 -1.20 -23.76
C HIS A 81 29.44 -1.11 -23.55
N ILE A 82 28.65 -1.32 -24.61
CA ILE A 82 27.18 -1.35 -24.55
C ILE A 82 26.74 -2.58 -23.76
N LEU A 83 27.34 -3.73 -24.06
CA LEU A 83 27.04 -4.97 -23.36
C LEU A 83 27.38 -4.88 -21.88
N ALA A 84 28.54 -4.31 -21.54
CA ALA A 84 28.95 -4.07 -20.16
C ALA A 84 27.95 -3.16 -19.41
N THR A 85 27.32 -2.23 -20.12
CA THR A 85 26.27 -1.36 -19.56
C THR A 85 24.94 -2.12 -19.40
N LEU A 86 24.53 -2.92 -20.38
CA LEU A 86 23.29 -3.68 -20.37
C LEU A 86 23.27 -4.81 -19.33
N LEU A 87 24.41 -5.48 -19.13
CA LEU A 87 24.60 -6.56 -18.16
C LEU A 87 25.16 -6.05 -16.82
N ARG A 88 25.19 -4.72 -16.61
CA ARG A 88 25.68 -4.15 -15.36
C ARG A 88 24.77 -4.55 -14.20
N THR A 89 25.35 -5.21 -13.20
CA THR A 89 24.70 -5.54 -11.92
C THR A 89 25.06 -4.56 -10.81
N LYS A 90 26.03 -3.66 -11.04
CA LYS A 90 26.42 -2.65 -10.07
C LYS A 90 25.28 -1.65 -9.86
N GLN A 91 24.82 -1.54 -8.61
CA GLN A 91 23.80 -0.59 -8.16
C GLN A 91 24.13 0.86 -8.56
N ILE A 92 23.09 1.69 -8.54
CA ILE A 92 23.20 3.13 -8.74
C ILE A 92 23.92 3.73 -7.53
N PRO A 93 24.87 4.68 -7.71
CA PRO A 93 25.65 5.25 -6.60
C PRO A 93 24.79 5.84 -5.48
N GLU A 94 23.71 6.55 -5.83
CA GLU A 94 22.79 7.14 -4.85
C GLU A 94 22.13 6.09 -3.97
N VAL A 95 21.70 4.97 -4.56
CA VAL A 95 21.11 3.84 -3.81
C VAL A 95 22.15 3.20 -2.90
N SER A 96 23.37 2.98 -3.40
CA SER A 96 24.47 2.41 -2.62
C SER A 96 24.85 3.27 -1.41
N ASN A 97 24.85 4.61 -1.58
CA ASN A 97 25.14 5.53 -0.48
C ASN A 97 24.01 5.51 0.56
N LEU A 98 22.76 5.54 0.11
CA LEU A 98 21.60 5.44 1.00
C LEU A 98 21.56 4.12 1.77
N GLU A 99 21.92 3.00 1.14
CA GLU A 99 22.05 1.70 1.81
C GLU A 99 23.12 1.77 2.91
N GLN A 100 24.28 2.35 2.61
CA GLN A 100 25.35 2.51 3.60
C GLN A 100 24.95 3.42 4.76
N ASP A 101 24.25 4.53 4.47
CA ASP A 101 23.75 5.46 5.47
C ASP A 101 22.72 4.77 6.38
N ILE A 102 21.77 4.03 5.80
CA ILE A 102 20.77 3.27 6.56
C ILE A 102 21.46 2.22 7.43
N LEU A 103 22.39 1.44 6.88
CA LEU A 103 23.14 0.44 7.64
C LEU A 103 23.85 1.09 8.83
N SER A 104 24.61 2.17 8.61
CA SER A 104 25.29 2.88 9.69
C SER A 104 24.31 3.42 10.74
N SER A 105 23.12 3.90 10.33
CA SER A 105 22.13 4.42 11.26
C SER A 105 21.53 3.33 12.15
N ILE A 106 21.28 2.14 11.59
CA ILE A 106 20.71 1.02 12.34
C ILE A 106 21.75 0.48 13.32
N THR A 107 23.01 0.41 12.93
CA THR A 107 24.06 -0.19 13.76
C THR A 107 24.39 0.68 14.96
N VAL A 108 24.32 2.00 14.79
CA VAL A 108 24.33 2.99 15.88
C VAL A 108 23.12 2.81 16.81
N GLN A 109 21.90 2.72 16.26
CA GLN A 109 20.67 2.60 17.07
C GLN A 109 20.60 1.31 17.88
N GLU A 110 21.04 0.20 17.29
CA GLU A 110 20.98 -1.14 17.89
C GLU A 110 22.19 -1.44 18.80
N GLY A 111 23.17 -0.53 18.89
CA GLY A 111 24.36 -0.70 19.72
C GLY A 111 25.29 -1.82 19.25
N LEU A 112 25.21 -2.19 17.97
CA LEU A 112 25.99 -3.26 17.34
C LEU A 112 27.35 -2.78 16.81
N GLU A 113 27.67 -1.49 16.95
CA GLU A 113 28.91 -0.89 16.46
C GLU A 113 30.17 -1.65 16.88
N SER A 114 30.24 -2.11 18.14
CA SER A 114 31.40 -2.87 18.64
C SER A 114 31.50 -4.24 17.97
N GLN A 115 30.38 -4.96 17.86
CA GLN A 115 30.36 -6.31 17.29
C GLN A 115 30.63 -6.28 15.77
N GLU A 116 30.12 -5.29 15.05
CA GLU A 116 30.40 -5.10 13.64
C GLU A 116 31.82 -4.60 13.37
N ALA A 117 32.35 -3.72 14.21
CA ALA A 117 33.74 -3.30 14.11
C ALA A 117 34.69 -4.47 14.39
N GLU A 118 34.38 -5.30 15.38
CA GLU A 118 35.16 -6.50 15.74
C GLU A 118 35.07 -7.62 14.70
N ALA A 119 33.92 -7.77 14.02
CA ALA A 119 33.75 -8.71 12.91
C ALA A 119 34.40 -8.21 11.60
N ASN A 120 34.42 -6.89 11.37
CA ASN A 120 35.09 -6.28 10.22
C ASN A 120 36.62 -6.26 10.35
N LEU A 121 37.13 -6.24 11.58
CA LEU A 121 38.57 -6.33 11.89
C LEU A 121 39.16 -7.69 11.54
N ASP A 122 38.38 -8.77 11.67
CA ASP A 122 38.84 -10.14 11.41
C ASP A 122 37.87 -10.87 10.48
N LYS A 123 37.98 -10.59 9.18
CA LYS A 123 37.10 -11.13 8.13
C LYS A 123 37.17 -12.64 7.97
N GLU A 124 38.18 -13.29 8.56
CA GLU A 124 38.40 -14.74 8.48
C GLU A 124 37.78 -15.49 9.67
N ASP A 125 37.31 -14.81 10.72
CA ASP A 125 36.67 -15.42 11.88
C ASP A 125 35.17 -15.68 11.61
N GLU A 126 34.87 -16.83 11.02
CA GLU A 126 33.50 -17.29 10.71
C GLU A 126 32.60 -17.35 11.95
N GLU A 127 33.14 -17.61 13.15
CA GLU A 127 32.35 -17.74 14.37
C GLU A 127 31.73 -16.40 14.81
N ARG A 128 32.44 -15.28 14.59
CA ARG A 128 31.94 -13.93 14.90
C ARG A 128 30.84 -13.50 13.93
N TRP A 129 31.01 -13.80 12.65
CA TRP A 129 29.98 -13.54 11.64
C TRP A 129 28.73 -14.37 11.91
N ASP A 130 28.88 -15.62 12.31
CA ASP A 130 27.77 -16.47 12.72
C ASP A 130 27.06 -15.96 13.97
N ALA A 131 27.79 -15.42 14.94
CA ALA A 131 27.21 -14.81 16.15
C ALA A 131 26.39 -13.55 15.80
N LEU A 132 26.95 -12.65 14.99
CA LEU A 132 26.27 -11.45 14.51
C LEU A 132 25.01 -11.81 13.71
N LEU A 133 25.12 -12.78 12.79
CA LEU A 133 24.00 -13.25 11.98
C LEU A 133 22.88 -13.83 12.85
N LYS A 134 23.21 -14.62 13.87
CA LYS A 134 22.22 -15.15 14.84
C LYS A 134 21.52 -14.01 15.59
N GLU A 135 22.23 -12.95 15.95
CA GLU A 135 21.64 -11.79 16.61
C GLU A 135 20.67 -11.05 15.69
N TRP A 136 21.04 -10.86 14.42
CA TRP A 136 20.17 -10.28 13.39
C TRP A 136 18.94 -11.12 13.12
N VAL A 137 19.08 -12.44 12.96
CA VAL A 137 17.96 -13.37 12.74
C VAL A 137 16.99 -13.31 13.91
N LYS A 138 17.48 -13.35 15.14
CA LYS A 138 16.64 -13.26 16.34
C LYS A 138 15.87 -11.95 16.41
N ARG A 139 16.51 -10.81 16.11
CA ARG A 139 15.83 -9.50 16.07
C ARG A 139 14.78 -9.45 14.97
N TYR A 140 15.12 -9.97 13.79
CA TYR A 140 14.21 -10.05 12.67
C TYR A 140 12.94 -10.85 13.01
N GLU A 141 13.08 -12.00 13.67
CA GLU A 141 11.95 -12.82 14.12
C GLU A 141 11.05 -12.08 15.12
N VAL A 142 11.63 -11.28 16.03
CA VAL A 142 10.85 -10.46 16.96
C VAL A 142 10.09 -9.37 16.21
N HIS A 143 10.75 -8.67 15.29
CA HIS A 143 10.12 -7.63 14.49
C HIS A 143 8.99 -8.18 13.61
N ASP A 144 9.22 -9.31 12.94
CA ASP A 144 8.21 -9.98 12.11
C ASP A 144 6.98 -10.40 12.93
N ARG A 145 7.20 -10.91 14.14
CA ARG A 145 6.10 -11.23 15.07
C ARG A 145 5.29 -9.99 15.44
N VAL A 146 5.97 -8.89 15.82
CA VAL A 146 5.30 -7.63 16.19
C VAL A 146 4.50 -7.08 15.01
N CYS A 147 5.07 -7.07 13.79
CA CYS A 147 4.35 -6.64 12.59
C CYS A 147 3.14 -7.51 12.29
N THR A 148 3.28 -8.83 12.41
CA THR A 148 2.17 -9.77 12.19
C THR A 148 1.06 -9.60 13.22
N GLU A 149 1.41 -9.44 14.49
CA GLU A 149 0.44 -9.19 15.57
C GLU A 149 -0.25 -7.83 15.40
N ALA A 150 0.49 -6.78 15.09
CA ALA A 150 -0.07 -5.46 14.80
C ALA A 150 -1.01 -5.49 13.58
N GLY A 151 -0.64 -6.25 12.53
CA GLY A 151 -1.50 -6.49 11.38
C GLY A 151 -2.83 -7.13 11.77
N ARG A 152 -2.79 -8.20 12.57
CA ARG A 152 -4.01 -8.87 13.09
C ARG A 152 -4.87 -7.93 13.93
N ILE A 153 -4.26 -7.16 14.84
CA ILE A 153 -4.98 -6.19 15.67
C ILE A 153 -5.67 -5.14 14.79
N CYS A 154 -4.99 -4.63 13.76
CA CYS A 154 -5.57 -3.69 12.81
C CYS A 154 -6.72 -4.31 12.01
N GLU A 155 -6.56 -5.55 11.54
CA GLU A 155 -7.62 -6.29 10.84
C GLU A 155 -8.83 -6.52 11.75
N ASP A 156 -8.62 -6.91 13.01
CA ASP A 156 -9.69 -7.10 14.01
C ASP A 156 -10.42 -5.78 14.30
N MET A 157 -9.68 -4.68 14.46
CA MET A 157 -10.26 -3.35 14.66
C MET A 157 -11.05 -2.85 13.44
N LEU A 158 -10.55 -3.09 12.22
CA LEU A 158 -11.22 -2.68 10.99
C LEU A 158 -12.42 -3.56 10.65
N GLY A 159 -12.32 -4.88 10.84
CA GLY A 159 -13.42 -5.83 10.69
C GLY A 159 -14.56 -5.59 11.70
N ALA A 160 -14.23 -5.17 12.92
CA ALA A 160 -15.21 -4.71 13.90
C ALA A 160 -15.86 -3.36 13.53
N ARG A 161 -15.20 -2.55 12.68
CA ARG A 161 -15.66 -1.21 12.31
C ARG A 161 -16.62 -1.19 11.12
N GLU A 162 -16.49 -2.15 10.19
CA GLU A 162 -17.45 -2.30 9.08
C GLU A 162 -18.83 -2.81 9.55
N SER A 163 -18.90 -3.52 10.67
CA SER A 163 -20.15 -3.96 11.29
C SER A 163 -20.84 -2.88 12.13
N THR A 164 -20.09 -1.89 12.66
CA THR A 164 -20.66 -0.78 13.45
C THR A 164 -21.08 0.43 12.61
N ARG A 165 -20.38 0.76 11.52
CA ARG A 165 -20.75 1.93 10.69
C ARG A 165 -21.95 1.73 9.76
N ARG A 166 -22.43 0.49 9.58
CA ARG A 166 -23.62 0.22 8.76
C ARG A 166 -24.93 0.21 9.57
N LEU A 167 -24.86 0.22 10.91
CA LEU A 167 -26.04 0.21 11.78
C LEU A 167 -26.27 1.49 12.59
N GLU A 168 -25.33 2.43 12.65
CA GLU A 168 -25.53 3.72 13.35
C GLU A 168 -26.01 4.86 12.44
N GLY A 169 -26.60 4.53 11.29
CA GLY A 169 -27.20 5.49 10.34
C GLY A 169 -28.67 5.25 10.01
N ILE A 170 -29.29 4.24 10.62
CA ILE A 170 -30.75 3.98 10.57
C ILE A 170 -31.19 3.66 12.01
N GLY A 171 -30.77 4.50 12.95
CA GLY A 171 -31.40 4.58 14.25
C GLY A 171 -32.73 5.29 14.06
N ASP A 172 -33.73 4.50 13.67
CA ASP A 172 -35.14 4.57 14.11
C ASP A 172 -35.61 5.93 14.67
N ASP A 173 -35.52 6.99 13.87
CA ASP A 173 -36.32 8.21 14.05
C ASP A 173 -37.74 7.95 13.55
N LYS A 174 -38.35 6.90 14.12
CA LYS A 174 -39.79 6.82 14.31
C LYS A 174 -40.08 7.48 15.66
N THR A 175 -39.78 8.78 15.74
CA THR A 175 -40.71 9.63 16.48
C THR A 175 -42.04 9.47 15.77
N GLU A 176 -42.98 8.78 16.42
CA GLU A 176 -44.38 8.78 16.04
C GLU A 176 -44.84 10.24 16.03
N GLU A 177 -44.73 10.91 14.89
CA GLU A 177 -45.62 12.02 14.58
C GLU A 177 -47.01 11.41 14.43
N GLU A 178 -47.75 11.31 15.55
CA GLU A 178 -49.21 11.36 15.52
C GLU A 178 -49.60 12.70 14.88
N LYS A 179 -49.54 12.74 13.54
CA LYS A 179 -50.37 13.66 12.78
C LYS A 179 -51.76 13.07 12.85
N ASP A 180 -52.50 13.50 13.87
CA ASP A 180 -53.96 13.52 13.80
C ASP A 180 -54.30 14.32 12.54
N ASP A 181 -54.54 13.62 11.43
CA ASP A 181 -55.01 14.20 10.18
C ASP A 181 -56.37 14.83 10.48
N ILE A 182 -56.38 16.13 10.77
CA ILE A 182 -57.59 16.94 10.88
C ILE A 182 -58.32 16.79 9.55
N THR A 183 -59.38 15.98 9.53
CA THR A 183 -60.17 15.77 8.32
C THR A 183 -60.96 17.03 8.00
N LEU A 184 -61.27 17.23 6.72
CA LEU A 184 -62.10 18.37 6.29
C LEU A 184 -63.48 18.37 6.99
N GLU A 185 -63.97 17.19 7.37
CA GLU A 185 -65.21 17.02 8.14
C GLU A 185 -65.11 17.59 9.56
N ASP A 186 -63.97 17.46 10.24
CA ASP A 186 -63.73 18.07 11.56
C ASP A 186 -63.68 19.60 11.50
N VAL A 187 -63.09 20.15 10.44
CA VAL A 187 -63.05 21.61 10.21
C VAL A 187 -64.44 22.15 9.90
N LEU A 188 -65.21 21.44 9.07
CA LEU A 188 -66.56 21.84 8.71
C LEU A 188 -67.54 21.70 9.88
N SER A 189 -67.41 20.69 10.74
CA SER A 189 -68.22 20.57 11.96
C SER A 189 -67.89 21.68 12.96
N PHE A 190 -66.63 22.09 13.09
CA PHE A 190 -66.23 23.22 13.93
C PHE A 190 -66.80 24.55 13.41
N ILE A 191 -66.72 24.82 12.10
CA ILE A 191 -67.26 26.05 11.50
C ILE A 191 -68.79 26.10 11.61
N SER A 192 -69.46 24.95 11.43
CA SER A 192 -70.92 24.88 11.44
C SER A 192 -71.54 24.88 12.83
N SER A 193 -70.87 24.33 13.84
CA SER A 193 -71.48 24.07 15.17
C SER A 193 -70.62 24.50 16.36
N GLY A 194 -69.36 24.90 16.15
CA GLY A 194 -68.44 25.31 17.20
C GLY A 194 -67.91 24.18 18.09
N VAL A 195 -68.12 22.92 17.73
CA VAL A 195 -67.74 21.76 18.55
C VAL A 195 -66.44 21.14 18.03
N GLN A 196 -65.43 21.02 18.89
CA GLN A 196 -64.24 20.20 18.68
C GLN A 196 -64.40 18.88 19.42
N ASN A 197 -64.15 17.75 18.74
CA ASN A 197 -64.08 16.36 19.22
C ASN A 197 -64.39 16.18 20.72
N GLY A 198 -65.68 16.14 21.06
CA GLY A 198 -66.19 15.78 22.38
C GLY A 198 -66.01 16.80 23.50
N LYS A 199 -65.48 18.00 23.24
CA LYS A 199 -65.35 19.09 24.24
C LYS A 199 -65.87 20.41 23.66
N GLY A 200 -67.17 20.47 23.40
CA GLY A 200 -67.89 21.73 23.22
C GLY A 200 -68.36 22.30 24.58
N PRO A 201 -68.64 23.60 24.67
CA PRO A 201 -69.15 24.20 25.90
C PRO A 201 -70.55 23.63 26.16
N THR A 202 -70.74 23.00 27.31
CA THR A 202 -72.08 22.70 27.83
C THR A 202 -72.85 24.00 27.95
N ILE A 203 -73.85 24.18 27.10
CA ILE A 203 -74.91 25.17 27.29
C ILE A 203 -75.64 24.77 28.56
N ILE A 204 -75.25 25.36 29.68
CA ILE A 204 -76.08 25.38 30.88
C ILE A 204 -77.11 26.50 30.65
N ARG A 205 -78.38 26.14 30.84
CA ARG A 205 -79.59 26.97 30.69
C ARG A 205 -79.44 28.45 30.98
#